data_AF-A0A8X6JQU2-F1
#
_entry.id   AF-A0A8X6JQU2-F1
#
_cell.length_a   1.000
_cell.length_b   1.000
_cell.length_c   1.000
_cell.angle_alpha   90.00
_cell.angle_beta   90.00
_cell.angle_gamma   90.00
#
_symmetry.space_group_name_H-M   'P 1'
#
loop_
_entity.id
_entity.type
_entity.pdbx_description
1 polymer ?
#
loop_
_entity_poly.entity_id
_entity_poly.type
_entity_poly.pdbx_seq_one_letter_code
_entity_poly.pdbx_strand_id
1 'polypeptide(L)'
;MSDYYEKFTLLVEDTYDRNDETKVTVVCHSMGCPIISVFFNMVEQSWKDKYIKGLISLNGAYGGAVKAVKTIVSGENLGIFIVKPSDIIIEQKTSVSLSYMLPSRHLWKPHEVIAFTKNKKYTVDDYEEFFRDMNYTTAYEMYKDTYPYAKAGLEAPGVPVFCFYGRGLPTVE
;
A
#
# COMPACT_ATOMS: atom_id res chain seq x y z
N MET A 1 -14.10 0.38 -14.41
CA MET A 1 -13.05 0.91 -13.51
C MET A 1 -13.74 1.18 -12.16
N SER A 2 -13.07 1.42 -11.03
CA SER A 2 -13.81 1.74 -9.79
C SER A 2 -14.31 3.19 -9.82
N ASP A 3 -15.40 3.51 -9.11
CA ASP A 3 -15.96 4.88 -9.01
C ASP A 3 -14.89 5.92 -8.59
N TYR A 4 -13.97 5.53 -7.70
CA TYR A 4 -12.84 6.38 -7.29
C TYR A 4 -11.92 6.73 -8.47
N TYR A 5 -11.52 5.73 -9.26
CA TYR A 5 -10.61 5.94 -10.38
C TYR A 5 -11.28 6.69 -11.54
N GLU A 6 -12.58 6.48 -11.76
CA GLU A 6 -13.35 7.25 -12.75
C GLU A 6 -13.40 8.73 -12.36
N LYS A 7 -13.68 9.04 -11.08
CA LYS A 7 -13.63 10.40 -10.56
C LYS A 7 -12.24 11.00 -10.61
N PHE A 8 -11.19 10.21 -10.36
CA PHE A 8 -9.81 10.66 -10.46
C PHE A 8 -9.43 10.99 -11.91
N THR A 9 -9.83 10.16 -12.89
CA THR A 9 -9.66 10.45 -14.32
C THR A 9 -10.32 11.78 -14.68
N LEU A 10 -11.59 11.96 -14.33
CA LEU A 10 -12.33 13.20 -14.62
C LEU A 10 -11.69 14.42 -13.96
N LEU A 11 -11.19 14.28 -12.74
CA LEU A 11 -10.48 15.36 -12.05
C LEU A 11 -9.20 15.75 -12.77
N VAL A 12 -8.43 14.78 -13.26
CA VAL A 12 -7.20 15.04 -14.02
C VAL A 12 -7.52 15.76 -15.33
N GLU A 13 -8.54 15.30 -16.05
CA GLU A 13 -8.98 15.91 -17.32
C GLU A 13 -9.51 17.33 -17.12
N ASP A 14 -10.40 17.56 -16.14
CA ASP A 14 -10.89 18.91 -15.79
C ASP A 14 -9.75 19.84 -15.38
N THR A 15 -8.80 19.33 -14.59
CA THR A 15 -7.64 20.13 -14.17
C THR A 15 -6.75 20.49 -15.35
N TYR A 16 -6.55 19.59 -16.31
CA TYR A 16 -5.79 19.87 -17.53
C TYR A 16 -6.47 20.96 -18.37
N ASP A 17 -7.77 20.80 -18.66
CA ASP A 17 -8.53 21.72 -19.51
C ASP A 17 -8.63 23.13 -18.89
N ARG A 18 -8.76 23.22 -17.56
CA ARG A 18 -8.85 24.50 -16.84
C ARG A 18 -7.52 25.23 -16.64
N ASN A 19 -6.40 24.57 -16.94
CA ASN A 19 -5.06 25.15 -16.78
C ASN A 19 -4.33 25.22 -18.13
N ASP A 20 -5.02 25.72 -19.16
CA ASP A 20 -4.46 25.92 -20.51
C ASP A 20 -3.77 24.66 -21.06
N GLU A 21 -4.42 23.51 -20.90
CA GLU A 21 -3.90 22.22 -21.36
C GLU A 21 -2.54 21.85 -20.73
N THR A 22 -2.31 22.30 -19.49
CA THR A 22 -1.09 21.99 -18.75
C THR A 22 -1.19 20.62 -18.08
N LYS A 23 -0.22 19.75 -18.38
CA LYS A 23 -0.10 18.42 -17.77
C LYS A 23 -0.05 18.46 -16.23
N VAL A 24 -0.81 17.56 -15.61
CA VAL A 24 -0.97 17.45 -14.16
C VAL A 24 0.21 16.74 -13.51
N THR A 25 0.73 17.28 -12.41
CA THR A 25 1.67 16.56 -11.53
C THR A 25 0.89 15.91 -10.40
N VAL A 26 0.94 14.58 -10.31
CA VAL A 26 0.25 13.84 -9.25
C VAL A 26 1.19 13.74 -8.06
N VAL A 27 0.71 14.10 -6.87
CA VAL A 27 1.44 13.93 -5.61
C VAL A 27 0.72 12.87 -4.78
N CYS A 28 1.44 11.85 -4.34
CA CYS A 28 0.90 10.79 -3.50
C CYS A 28 1.71 10.68 -2.20
N HIS A 29 1.08 10.09 -1.18
CA HIS A 29 1.72 9.83 0.10
C HIS A 29 1.39 8.43 0.60
N SER A 30 2.38 7.74 1.18
CA SER A 30 2.21 6.44 1.85
C SER A 30 1.51 5.41 0.94
N MET A 31 0.44 4.76 1.42
CA MET A 31 -0.38 3.81 0.65
C MET A 31 -0.99 4.42 -0.62
N GLY A 32 -1.22 5.73 -0.68
CA GLY A 32 -1.74 6.39 -1.88
C GLY A 32 -0.84 6.21 -3.09
N CYS A 33 0.47 6.04 -2.88
CA CYS A 33 1.42 5.89 -3.97
C CYS A 33 1.31 4.59 -4.76
N PRO A 34 1.32 3.41 -4.14
CA PRO A 34 1.06 2.18 -4.88
C PRO A 34 -0.38 2.13 -5.44
N ILE A 35 -1.37 2.76 -4.80
CA ILE A 35 -2.73 2.89 -5.35
C ILE A 35 -2.76 3.71 -6.66
N ILE A 36 -2.09 4.87 -6.70
CA ILE A 36 -1.94 5.65 -7.93
C ILE A 36 -1.12 4.88 -8.99
N SER A 37 -0.15 4.07 -8.56
CA SER A 37 0.63 3.25 -9.49
C SER A 37 -0.24 2.16 -10.13
N VAL A 38 -1.13 1.52 -9.37
CA VAL A 38 -2.17 0.62 -9.90
C VAL A 38 -3.03 1.33 -10.95
N PHE A 39 -3.50 2.55 -10.67
CA PHE A 39 -4.25 3.34 -11.64
C PHE A 39 -3.47 3.56 -12.94
N PHE A 40 -2.21 4.00 -12.86
CA PHE A 40 -1.36 4.23 -14.03
C PHE A 40 -1.06 2.96 -14.84
N ASN A 41 -1.11 1.78 -14.24
CA ASN A 41 -0.98 0.50 -14.93
C ASN A 41 -2.30 0.00 -15.55
N MET A 42 -3.44 0.63 -15.26
CA MET A 42 -4.74 0.33 -15.88
C MET A 42 -5.14 1.29 -17.00
N VAL A 43 -4.59 2.50 -17.04
CA VAL A 43 -4.88 3.48 -18.10
C VAL A 43 -3.89 3.37 -19.25
N GLU A 44 -4.37 3.66 -20.45
CA GLU A 44 -3.56 3.67 -21.67
C GLU A 44 -2.39 4.65 -21.58
N GLN A 45 -1.25 4.27 -22.16
CA GLN A 45 -0.05 5.12 -22.16
C GLN A 45 -0.30 6.47 -22.85
N SER A 46 -1.09 6.49 -23.92
CA SER A 46 -1.46 7.71 -24.64
C SER A 46 -2.24 8.71 -23.77
N TRP A 47 -3.06 8.22 -22.83
CA TRP A 47 -3.76 9.06 -21.86
C TRP A 47 -2.75 9.70 -20.89
N LYS A 48 -1.82 8.90 -20.35
CA LYS A 48 -0.76 9.40 -19.46
C LYS A 48 0.14 10.41 -20.16
N ASP A 49 0.50 10.13 -21.42
CA ASP A 49 1.32 11.02 -22.25
C ASP A 49 0.62 12.34 -22.55
N LYS A 50 -0.71 12.36 -22.61
CA LYS A 50 -1.49 13.59 -22.77
C LYS A 50 -1.59 14.37 -21.47
N TYR A 51 -2.03 13.73 -20.39
CA TYR A 51 -2.49 14.44 -19.19
C TYR A 51 -1.49 14.52 -18.04
N ILE A 52 -0.51 13.62 -17.95
CA ILE A 52 0.34 13.49 -16.76
C ILE A 52 1.75 14.02 -17.04
N LYS A 53 2.20 14.95 -16.19
CA LYS A 53 3.57 15.47 -16.21
C LYS A 53 4.54 14.54 -15.47
N GLY A 54 4.08 13.97 -14.36
CA GLY A 54 4.85 13.05 -13.53
C GLY A 54 4.18 12.75 -12.20
N LEU A 55 4.79 11.83 -11.45
CA LEU A 55 4.39 11.37 -10.13
C LEU A 55 5.43 11.77 -9.09
N ILE A 56 5.03 12.56 -8.10
CA ILE A 56 5.82 12.81 -6.89
C ILE A 56 5.34 11.83 -5.81
N SER A 57 6.21 10.91 -5.43
CA SER A 57 5.94 9.88 -4.42
C SER A 57 6.61 10.24 -3.10
N LEU A 58 5.80 10.43 -2.07
CA LEU A 58 6.26 10.77 -0.72
C LEU A 58 6.06 9.58 0.21
N ASN A 59 7.17 8.94 0.61
CA ASN A 59 7.20 7.77 1.47
C ASN A 59 6.25 6.65 0.99
N GLY A 60 6.24 6.39 -0.32
CA GLY A 60 5.36 5.39 -0.93
C GLY A 60 5.64 3.98 -0.41
N ALA A 61 4.61 3.30 0.09
CA ALA A 61 4.74 1.97 0.69
C ALA A 61 4.60 0.84 -0.33
N TYR A 62 5.41 0.89 -1.39
CA TYR A 62 5.32 -0.01 -2.54
C TYR A 62 5.41 -1.49 -2.17
N GLY A 63 6.35 -1.86 -1.28
CA GLY A 63 6.56 -3.25 -0.85
C GLY A 63 5.77 -3.67 0.38
N GLY A 64 4.79 -2.87 0.81
CA GLY A 64 4.18 -3.04 2.13
C GLY A 64 5.13 -2.63 3.28
N ALA A 65 4.69 -2.85 4.52
CA ALA A 65 5.43 -2.50 5.71
C ALA A 65 5.20 -3.50 6.85
N VAL A 66 6.26 -3.88 7.58
CA VAL A 66 6.14 -4.77 8.77
C VAL A 66 5.21 -4.18 9.83
N LYS A 67 5.09 -2.85 9.89
CA LYS A 67 4.09 -2.19 10.76
C LYS A 67 2.67 -2.72 10.54
N ALA A 68 2.29 -3.10 9.31
CA ALA A 68 0.97 -3.70 9.04
C ALA A 68 0.79 -5.04 9.80
N VAL A 69 1.84 -5.87 9.84
CA VAL A 69 1.87 -7.13 10.61
C VAL A 69 1.65 -6.85 12.10
N LYS A 70 2.42 -5.90 12.67
CA LYS A 70 2.27 -5.49 14.08
C LYS A 70 0.84 -5.01 14.38
N THR A 71 0.26 -4.19 13.50
CA THR A 71 -1.12 -3.68 13.66
C THR A 71 -2.14 -4.81 13.68
N ILE A 72 -2.02 -5.78 12.77
CA ILE A 72 -2.94 -6.94 12.72
C ILE A 72 -2.80 -7.81 13.98
N VAL A 73 -1.59 -7.96 14.52
CA VAL A 73 -1.31 -8.79 15.70
C VAL A 73 -1.79 -8.16 17.00
N SER A 74 -1.44 -6.89 17.22
CA SER A 74 -1.52 -6.25 18.54
C SER A 74 -2.35 -4.97 18.58
N GLY A 75 -2.84 -4.51 17.43
CA GLY A 75 -3.42 -3.19 17.27
C GLY A 75 -2.36 -2.08 17.28
N GLU A 76 -2.73 -0.92 16.80
CA GLU A 76 -1.87 0.27 16.78
C GLU A 76 -2.71 1.48 17.19
N ASN A 77 -2.36 2.17 18.27
CA ASN A 77 -3.09 3.35 18.71
C ASN A 77 -2.60 4.64 18.05
N LEU A 78 -1.65 4.55 17.10
CA LEU A 78 -1.11 5.66 16.32
C LEU A 78 -0.52 6.78 17.21
N GLY A 79 -0.09 6.43 18.42
CA GLY A 79 0.42 7.39 19.41
C GLY A 79 -0.67 8.17 20.16
N ILE A 80 -1.96 7.82 19.99
CA ILE A 80 -3.07 8.43 20.71
C ILE A 80 -3.17 7.79 22.10
N PHE A 81 -2.67 8.51 23.11
CA PHE A 81 -2.51 8.01 24.48
C PHE A 81 -3.81 7.56 25.18
N ILE A 82 -4.96 8.10 24.78
CA ILE A 82 -6.27 7.72 25.34
C ILE A 82 -6.87 6.45 24.71
N VAL A 83 -6.33 5.98 23.58
CA VAL A 83 -6.85 4.80 22.87
C VAL A 83 -5.98 3.60 23.20
N LYS A 84 -6.59 2.54 23.74
CA LYS A 84 -5.89 1.27 23.93
C LYS A 84 -5.87 0.52 22.60
N PRO A 85 -4.71 -0.05 22.19
CA PRO A 85 -4.64 -0.89 20.99
C PRO A 85 -5.67 -2.03 20.96
N SER A 86 -5.98 -2.62 22.12
CA SER A 86 -7.00 -3.67 22.27
C SER A 86 -8.40 -3.23 21.85
N ASP A 87 -8.71 -1.93 21.95
CA ASP A 87 -10.05 -1.41 21.73
C ASP A 87 -10.26 -1.10 20.24
N ILE A 88 -9.17 -0.88 19.48
CA ILE A 88 -9.21 -0.53 18.05
C ILE A 88 -8.80 -1.70 17.14
N ILE A 89 -8.16 -2.74 17.68
CA ILE A 89 -7.67 -3.88 16.88
C ILE A 89 -8.78 -4.56 16.06
N ILE A 90 -10.02 -4.59 16.57
CA ILE A 90 -11.15 -5.19 15.86
C ILE A 90 -11.46 -4.38 14.59
N GLU A 91 -11.52 -3.05 14.70
CA GLU A 91 -11.71 -2.15 13.55
C GLU A 91 -10.55 -2.30 12.57
N GLN A 92 -9.32 -2.25 13.06
CA GLN A 92 -8.12 -2.33 12.22
C GLN A 92 -8.07 -3.64 11.43
N LYS A 93 -8.40 -4.77 12.06
CA LYS A 93 -8.51 -6.05 11.37
C LYS A 93 -9.52 -6.04 10.23
N THR A 94 -10.62 -5.31 10.36
CA THR A 94 -11.61 -5.21 9.26
C THR A 94 -11.12 -4.38 8.06
N SER A 95 -10.06 -3.58 8.23
CA SER A 95 -9.50 -2.75 7.17
C SER A 95 -8.64 -3.56 6.19
N VAL A 96 -9.22 -3.87 5.02
CA VAL A 96 -8.56 -4.59 3.91
C VAL A 96 -7.24 -3.92 3.46
N SER A 97 -7.10 -2.60 3.67
CA SER A 97 -5.88 -1.84 3.42
C SER A 97 -4.67 -2.35 4.21
N LEU A 98 -4.86 -2.92 5.41
CA LEU A 98 -3.75 -3.52 6.16
C LEU A 98 -3.23 -4.79 5.49
N SER A 99 -4.12 -5.62 4.95
CA SER A 99 -3.74 -6.83 4.21
C SER A 99 -3.06 -6.48 2.88
N TYR A 100 -3.51 -5.42 2.20
CA TYR A 100 -2.82 -4.87 1.01
C TYR A 100 -1.39 -4.41 1.33
N MET A 101 -1.19 -3.88 2.54
CA MET A 101 0.09 -3.32 3.01
C MET A 101 1.02 -4.35 3.66
N LEU A 102 0.69 -5.64 3.61
CA LEU A 102 1.59 -6.68 4.07
C LEU A 102 2.88 -6.71 3.25
N PRO A 103 4.06 -6.98 3.87
CA PRO A 103 5.32 -7.16 3.17
C PRO A 103 5.20 -8.07 1.94
N SER A 104 5.57 -7.55 0.77
CA SER A 104 5.48 -8.26 -0.50
C SER A 104 6.74 -9.08 -0.79
N ARG A 105 6.57 -10.34 -1.18
CA ARG A 105 7.66 -11.23 -1.62
C ARG A 105 8.48 -10.72 -2.82
N HIS A 106 8.01 -9.67 -3.51
CA HIS A 106 8.74 -9.05 -4.61
C HIS A 106 9.84 -8.09 -4.15
N LEU A 107 9.77 -7.58 -2.92
CA LEU A 107 10.72 -6.63 -2.37
C LEU A 107 11.36 -7.09 -1.05
N TRP A 108 10.68 -7.96 -0.30
CA TRP A 108 11.19 -8.57 0.93
C TRP A 108 11.84 -9.91 0.62
N LYS A 109 12.98 -10.21 1.25
CA LYS A 109 13.69 -11.47 0.99
C LYS A 109 12.98 -12.64 1.67
N PRO A 110 12.98 -13.84 1.07
CA PRO A 110 12.28 -15.01 1.64
C PRO A 110 12.72 -15.41 3.05
N HIS A 111 13.93 -15.04 3.48
CA HIS A 111 14.48 -15.37 4.80
C HIS A 111 14.33 -14.24 5.83
N GLU A 112 13.77 -13.10 5.44
CA GLU A 112 13.50 -12.00 6.37
C GLU A 112 12.30 -12.37 7.25
N VAL A 113 12.52 -12.37 8.56
CA VAL A 113 11.51 -12.72 9.56
C VAL A 113 10.64 -11.49 9.82
N ILE A 114 9.35 -11.58 9.53
CA ILE A 114 8.39 -10.47 9.71
C ILE A 114 7.58 -10.60 11.00
N ALA A 115 7.55 -11.80 11.59
CA ALA A 115 6.95 -12.07 12.89
C ALA A 115 7.61 -13.29 13.52
N PHE A 116 7.63 -13.34 14.85
CA PHE A 116 8.12 -14.51 15.59
C PHE A 116 7.39 -14.68 16.92
N THR A 117 7.38 -15.93 17.39
CA THR A 117 6.98 -16.32 18.75
C THR A 117 8.17 -16.98 19.44
N LYS A 118 7.98 -17.49 20.66
CA LYS A 118 9.01 -18.26 21.36
C LYS A 118 9.48 -19.49 20.58
N ASN A 119 8.60 -20.08 19.77
CA ASN A 119 8.83 -21.39 19.14
C ASN A 119 8.81 -21.35 17.61
N LYS A 120 8.49 -20.21 16.99
CA LYS A 120 8.26 -20.13 15.54
C LYS A 120 8.65 -18.78 14.97
N LYS A 121 9.05 -18.77 13.71
CA LYS A 121 9.35 -17.59 12.91
C LYS A 121 8.50 -17.65 11.65
N TYR A 122 8.05 -16.50 11.17
CA TYR A 122 7.24 -16.35 9.98
C TYR A 122 7.91 -15.36 9.03
N THR A 123 7.93 -15.69 7.75
CA THR A 123 8.38 -14.83 6.65
C THR A 123 7.20 -14.47 5.75
N VAL A 124 7.48 -13.76 4.65
CA VAL A 124 6.49 -13.41 3.63
C VAL A 124 5.86 -14.63 2.91
N ASP A 125 6.48 -15.80 3.02
CA ASP A 125 5.96 -17.05 2.45
C ASP A 125 5.03 -17.80 3.42
N ASP A 126 4.99 -17.40 4.69
CA ASP A 126 4.28 -18.11 5.75
C ASP A 126 2.91 -17.48 6.11
N TYR A 127 2.38 -16.54 5.32
CA TYR A 127 1.17 -15.78 5.69
C TYR A 127 -0.06 -16.66 5.99
N GLU A 128 -0.28 -17.72 5.22
CA GLU A 128 -1.40 -18.63 5.46
C GLU A 128 -1.30 -19.29 6.84
N GLU A 129 -0.12 -19.80 7.16
CA GLU A 129 0.16 -20.43 8.43
C GLU A 129 0.14 -19.42 9.58
N PHE A 130 0.71 -18.25 9.38
CA PHE A 130 0.71 -17.14 10.34
C PHE A 130 -0.71 -16.75 10.75
N PHE A 131 -1.60 -16.49 9.77
CA PHE A 131 -2.97 -16.09 10.06
C PHE A 131 -3.82 -17.23 10.62
N ARG A 132 -3.51 -18.49 10.27
CA ARG A 132 -4.13 -19.66 10.89
C ARG A 132 -3.74 -19.79 12.37
N ASP A 133 -2.45 -19.65 12.70
CA ASP A 133 -1.95 -19.73 14.07
C ASP A 133 -2.53 -18.61 14.97
N MET A 134 -2.90 -17.48 14.38
CA MET A 134 -3.58 -16.37 15.06
C MET A 134 -5.11 -16.55 15.19
N ASN A 135 -5.67 -17.63 14.65
CA ASN A 135 -7.11 -17.83 14.50
C ASN A 135 -7.80 -16.64 13.78
N TYR A 136 -7.16 -16.13 12.72
CA TYR A 136 -7.64 -14.97 11.97
C TYR A 136 -7.41 -15.14 10.45
N THR A 137 -7.94 -16.23 9.90
CA THR A 137 -7.77 -16.60 8.48
C THR A 137 -8.40 -15.60 7.51
N THR A 138 -9.36 -14.78 7.93
CA THR A 138 -9.95 -13.71 7.10
C THR A 138 -8.88 -12.75 6.57
N ALA A 139 -7.82 -12.44 7.33
CA ALA A 139 -6.74 -11.60 6.83
C ALA A 139 -6.00 -12.22 5.65
N TYR A 140 -5.85 -13.55 5.63
CA TYR A 140 -5.24 -14.25 4.50
C TYR A 140 -6.12 -14.19 3.26
N GLU A 141 -7.43 -14.32 3.40
CA GLU A 141 -8.37 -14.12 2.29
C GLU A 141 -8.28 -12.69 1.74
N MET A 142 -8.31 -11.68 2.61
CA MET A 142 -8.10 -10.28 2.20
C MET A 142 -6.75 -10.06 1.52
N TYR A 143 -5.68 -10.70 2.00
CA TYR A 143 -4.36 -10.64 1.37
C TYR A 143 -4.40 -11.22 -0.05
N LYS A 144 -5.02 -12.39 -0.24
CA LYS A 144 -5.17 -13.00 -1.58
C LYS A 144 -5.96 -12.09 -2.52
N ASP A 145 -7.06 -11.49 -2.05
CA ASP A 145 -7.89 -10.60 -2.86
C ASP A 145 -7.14 -9.32 -3.28
N THR A 146 -6.26 -8.82 -2.41
CA THR A 146 -5.52 -7.57 -2.64
C THR A 146 -4.18 -7.77 -3.36
N TYR A 147 -3.58 -8.96 -3.28
CA TYR A 147 -2.25 -9.27 -3.81
C TYR A 147 -2.05 -8.92 -5.30
N PRO A 148 -3.00 -9.18 -6.22
CA PRO A 148 -2.85 -8.79 -7.62
C PRO A 148 -2.65 -7.28 -7.81
N TYR A 149 -3.36 -6.47 -7.01
CA TYR A 149 -3.25 -5.01 -7.05
C TYR A 149 -1.97 -4.52 -6.37
N ALA A 150 -1.58 -5.10 -5.24
CA ALA A 150 -0.31 -4.77 -4.60
C ALA A 150 0.86 -5.06 -5.54
N LYS A 151 0.81 -6.18 -6.26
CA LYS A 151 1.78 -6.54 -7.30
C LYS A 151 1.75 -5.55 -8.47
N ALA A 152 0.58 -5.20 -9.00
CA ALA A 152 0.44 -4.22 -10.08
C ALA A 152 0.95 -2.83 -9.66
N GLY A 153 0.84 -2.46 -8.38
CA GLY A 153 1.38 -1.21 -7.83
C GLY A 153 2.91 -1.14 -7.82
N LEU A 154 3.62 -2.26 -8.06
CA LEU A 154 5.08 -2.32 -8.19
C LEU A 154 5.56 -2.11 -9.64
N GLU A 155 4.67 -2.23 -10.61
CA GLU A 155 5.04 -2.06 -12.02
C GLU A 155 5.29 -0.59 -12.35
N ALA A 156 6.23 -0.33 -13.25
CA ALA A 156 6.62 1.04 -13.59
C ALA A 156 5.44 1.82 -14.18
N PRO A 157 5.06 2.99 -13.62
CA PRO A 157 3.81 3.67 -13.97
C PRO A 157 3.80 4.30 -15.38
N GLY A 158 4.89 4.23 -16.14
CA GLY A 158 4.99 4.81 -17.49
C GLY A 158 4.97 6.34 -17.51
N VAL A 159 5.30 7.01 -16.41
CA VAL A 159 5.46 8.48 -16.32
C VAL A 159 6.74 8.81 -15.55
N PRO A 160 7.30 10.03 -15.66
CA PRO A 160 8.40 10.45 -14.81
C PRO A 160 8.04 10.32 -13.33
N VAL A 161 8.92 9.72 -12.52
CA VAL A 161 8.71 9.53 -11.07
C VAL A 161 9.80 10.23 -10.27
N PHE A 162 9.37 11.03 -9.29
CA PHE A 162 10.22 11.62 -8.27
C PHE A 162 9.92 10.93 -6.93
N CYS A 163 10.79 10.03 -6.50
CA CYS A 163 10.58 9.21 -5.31
C CYS A 163 11.37 9.76 -4.12
N PHE A 164 10.64 10.18 -3.08
CA PHE A 164 11.19 10.66 -1.82
C PHE A 164 10.85 9.67 -0.71
N TYR A 165 11.86 9.26 0.05
CA TYR A 165 11.68 8.37 1.20
C TYR A 165 12.59 8.77 2.36
N GLY A 166 12.08 8.66 3.58
CA GLY A 166 12.84 8.86 4.80
C GLY A 166 13.88 7.76 5.03
N ARG A 167 15.02 8.12 5.61
CA ARG A 167 16.08 7.18 6.02
C ARG A 167 16.71 7.63 7.34
N GLY A 168 17.35 6.71 8.05
CA GLY A 168 18.10 7.02 9.27
C GLY A 168 17.27 7.20 10.53
N LEU A 169 16.00 6.79 10.51
CA LEU A 169 15.13 6.70 11.69
C LEU A 169 14.82 5.23 11.97
N PRO A 170 14.86 4.77 13.24
CA PRO A 170 14.43 3.44 13.59
C PRO A 170 12.99 3.18 13.14
N THR A 171 12.79 2.09 12.40
CA THR A 171 11.47 1.61 11.97
C THR A 171 11.20 0.24 12.57
N VAL A 172 9.92 -0.16 12.59
CA VAL A 172 9.55 -1.53 12.96
C VAL A 172 10.06 -2.47 11.88
N GLU A 173 10.81 -3.49 12.28
CA GLU A 173 11.37 -4.57 11.46
C GLU A 173 10.98 -5.94 12.02
#